data_AF-A0A9X2B2G5-F1
#
_entry.id   AF-A0A9X2B2G5-F1
#
_cell.length_a   1.000
_cell.length_b   1.000
_cell.length_c   1.000
_cell.angle_alpha   90.00
_cell.angle_beta   90.00
_cell.angle_gamma   90.00
#
_symmetry.space_group_name_H-M   'P 1'
#
loop_
_entity.id
_entity.type
_entity.pdbx_description
1 polymer ?
#
loop_
_entity_poly.entity_id
_entity_poly.type
_entity_poly.pdbx_seq_one_letter_code
_entity_poly.pdbx_strand_id
1 'polypeptide(L)'
;MVTVSAPVHRPTGTAARRITAAGAVAVLALAVSSCSGETPTAPGSVTPVPTPTLTTATAPVSTPVPDPTVVTPVPTPAPTTPSTAPAPEPCTLESLHRTAGMEALDVLIYCDGTWMRAGQWQTDHLRNLTWDGDMWVEYPPDGHTDLSGYPCYDADRIAQDGVPPAVRDQLTLCG
;
A
#
# COMPACT_ATOMS: atom_id res chain seq x y z
N MET A 1 58.48 -3.28 -16.91
CA MET A 1 58.43 -1.85 -17.26
C MET A 1 56.97 -1.47 -17.36
N VAL A 2 56.47 -0.70 -16.39
CA VAL A 2 55.05 -0.37 -16.22
C VAL A 2 54.81 0.96 -16.92
N THR A 3 54.00 0.95 -17.97
CA THR A 3 53.58 2.18 -18.65
C THR A 3 52.29 2.66 -18.01
N VAL A 4 52.38 3.76 -17.25
CA VAL A 4 51.24 4.48 -16.67
C VAL A 4 50.68 5.42 -17.74
N SER A 5 49.43 5.22 -18.15
CA SER A 5 48.72 6.16 -19.02
C SER A 5 47.85 7.10 -18.17
N ALA A 6 48.03 8.39 -18.40
CA ALA A 6 47.47 9.50 -17.64
C ALA A 6 45.95 9.70 -17.86
N PRO A 7 45.23 10.33 -16.91
CA PRO A 7 43.82 10.69 -17.08
C PRO A 7 43.64 11.88 -18.03
N VAL A 8 42.73 11.72 -18.99
CA VAL A 8 42.24 12.81 -19.85
C VAL A 8 41.29 13.69 -19.04
N HIS A 9 41.75 14.89 -18.71
CA HIS A 9 40.93 15.99 -18.22
C HIS A 9 40.31 16.72 -19.41
N ARG A 10 38.99 16.85 -19.45
CA ARG A 10 38.28 17.82 -20.29
C ARG A 10 37.02 18.35 -19.60
N PRO A 11 36.59 19.57 -19.97
CA PRO A 11 36.58 20.68 -19.00
C PRO A 11 35.19 21.04 -18.48
N THR A 12 35.21 21.69 -17.33
CA THR A 12 34.12 22.46 -16.72
C THR A 12 33.60 23.53 -17.68
N GLY A 13 32.42 23.29 -18.25
CA GLY A 13 31.66 24.29 -19.00
C GLY A 13 30.87 25.19 -18.04
N THR A 14 31.47 26.31 -17.65
CA THR A 14 30.76 27.43 -17.03
C THR A 14 30.14 28.26 -18.16
N ALA A 15 28.81 28.36 -18.26
CA ALA A 15 28.19 29.39 -19.08
C ALA A 15 26.74 29.72 -18.68
N ALA A 16 26.59 30.97 -18.23
CA ALA A 16 25.45 31.85 -18.47
C ALA A 16 24.12 31.57 -17.74
N ARG A 17 24.11 32.03 -16.49
CA ARG A 17 22.99 32.73 -15.83
C ARG A 17 22.21 33.61 -16.82
N ARG A 18 20.93 33.30 -17.05
CA ARG A 18 19.93 34.29 -17.47
C ARG A 18 18.80 34.30 -16.45
N ILE A 19 18.83 35.32 -15.61
CA ILE A 19 17.74 35.71 -14.73
C ILE A 19 16.74 36.44 -15.62
N THR A 20 15.55 35.87 -15.78
CA THR A 20 14.38 36.60 -16.26
C THR A 20 13.43 36.74 -15.09
N ALA A 21 13.41 37.93 -14.51
CA ALA A 21 12.44 38.38 -13.53
C ALA A 21 11.23 38.98 -14.26
N ALA A 22 10.02 38.57 -13.87
CA ALA A 22 8.77 39.35 -13.89
C ALA A 22 7.62 38.37 -13.55
N GLY A 23 6.99 38.49 -12.37
CA GLY A 23 5.61 38.99 -12.27
C GLY A 23 4.62 37.82 -12.34
N ALA A 24 3.61 37.65 -11.48
CA ALA A 24 2.92 38.56 -10.61
C ALA A 24 2.35 37.80 -9.39
N VAL A 25 2.27 38.49 -8.27
CA VAL A 25 1.55 38.07 -7.07
C VAL A 25 0.05 38.17 -7.37
N ALA A 26 -0.66 37.04 -7.27
CA ALA A 26 -2.13 37.04 -7.22
C ALA A 26 -2.56 36.43 -5.87
N VAL A 27 -2.70 37.30 -4.88
CA VAL A 27 -3.43 37.00 -3.64
C VAL A 27 -4.91 37.10 -3.99
N LEU A 28 -5.63 35.97 -4.02
CA LEU A 28 -7.08 35.98 -4.06
C LEU A 28 -7.61 35.54 -2.68
N ALA A 29 -8.20 36.51 -1.99
CA ALA A 29 -8.80 36.37 -0.68
C ALA A 29 -10.21 35.74 -0.75
N LEU A 30 -10.45 34.81 0.17
CA LEU A 30 -11.67 34.59 0.98
C LEU A 30 -13.05 34.81 0.35
N ALA A 31 -13.84 33.72 0.29
CA ALA A 31 -15.28 33.78 0.54
C ALA A 31 -15.75 32.51 1.29
N VAL A 32 -15.98 32.66 2.60
CA VAL A 32 -16.76 31.74 3.44
C VAL A 32 -18.24 31.91 3.07
N SER A 33 -18.90 30.82 2.67
CA SER A 33 -20.37 30.78 2.55
C SER A 33 -20.89 29.59 3.35
N SER A 34 -21.18 29.89 4.61
CA SER A 34 -22.10 29.15 5.47
C SER A 34 -23.44 28.95 4.77
N CYS A 35 -24.01 27.75 4.85
CA CYS A 35 -25.44 27.59 4.85
C CYS A 35 -25.82 26.46 5.81
N SER A 36 -25.98 26.81 7.08
CA SER A 36 -26.87 26.10 7.98
C SER A 36 -28.29 26.21 7.46
N GLY A 37 -28.99 25.09 7.41
CA GLY A 37 -30.42 24.99 7.15
C GLY A 37 -31.02 23.89 8.03
N GLU A 38 -31.17 24.18 9.33
CA GLU A 38 -32.27 23.65 10.15
C GLU A 38 -33.58 24.16 9.51
N THR A 39 -34.73 23.48 9.50
CA THR A 39 -35.59 23.04 10.62
C THR A 39 -36.84 22.32 9.98
N PRO A 40 -37.97 22.03 10.67
CA PRO A 40 -38.39 20.75 11.23
C PRO A 40 -39.69 20.14 10.65
N THR A 41 -40.07 18.99 11.22
CA THR A 41 -41.47 18.52 11.43
C THR A 41 -42.14 17.71 10.32
N ALA A 42 -42.29 16.40 10.58
CA ALA A 42 -43.63 15.82 10.75
C ALA A 42 -43.57 14.58 11.67
N PRO A 43 -44.49 14.47 12.64
CA PRO A 43 -44.55 13.37 13.59
C PRO A 43 -45.31 12.16 13.02
N GLY A 44 -44.98 10.98 13.54
CA GLY A 44 -45.91 9.87 13.61
C GLY A 44 -45.70 8.78 12.56
N SER A 45 -44.89 7.79 12.91
CA SER A 45 -45.27 6.40 12.67
C SER A 45 -44.64 5.55 13.77
N VAL A 46 -45.36 5.43 14.89
CA VAL A 46 -45.07 4.45 15.92
C VAL A 46 -45.39 3.07 15.35
N THR A 47 -44.38 2.40 14.81
CA THR A 47 -44.48 0.97 14.50
C THR A 47 -44.49 0.22 15.84
N PRO A 48 -45.51 -0.59 16.15
CA PRO A 48 -45.52 -1.37 17.38
C PRO A 48 -44.35 -2.37 17.37
N VAL A 49 -43.51 -2.24 18.38
CA VAL A 49 -42.49 -3.24 18.75
C VAL A 49 -43.21 -4.55 19.06
N PRO A 50 -42.91 -5.67 18.39
CA PRO A 50 -43.45 -6.96 18.80
C PRO A 50 -42.90 -7.32 20.19
N THR A 51 -43.82 -7.51 21.13
CA THR A 51 -43.60 -8.02 22.48
C THR A 51 -42.72 -9.29 22.46
N PRO A 52 -41.70 -9.41 23.33
CA PRO A 52 -40.98 -10.67 23.46
C PRO A 52 -41.90 -11.73 24.06
N THR A 53 -42.18 -12.78 23.29
CA THR A 53 -42.81 -13.99 23.80
C THR A 53 -41.84 -14.69 24.75
N LEU A 54 -42.20 -14.77 26.04
CA LEU A 54 -41.49 -15.60 27.02
C LEU A 54 -41.71 -17.07 26.65
N THR A 55 -40.71 -17.68 26.02
CA THR A 55 -40.66 -19.13 25.83
C THR A 55 -40.20 -19.78 27.13
N THR A 56 -41.08 -20.59 27.70
CA THR A 56 -40.86 -21.45 28.87
C THR A 56 -39.62 -22.33 28.67
N ALA A 57 -38.70 -22.23 29.62
CA ALA A 57 -37.51 -23.06 29.72
C ALA A 57 -37.89 -24.55 29.90
N THR A 58 -37.46 -25.38 28.96
CA THR A 58 -37.45 -26.84 29.12
C THR A 58 -36.14 -27.22 29.80
N ALA A 59 -36.24 -27.99 30.88
CA ALA A 59 -35.10 -28.46 31.68
C ALA A 59 -34.10 -29.28 30.83
N PRO A 60 -32.80 -29.27 31.19
CA PRO A 60 -31.78 -29.99 30.46
C PRO A 60 -31.90 -31.50 30.66
N VAL A 61 -31.92 -32.23 29.54
CA VAL A 61 -31.63 -33.66 29.52
C VAL A 61 -30.11 -33.80 29.68
N SER A 62 -29.68 -34.34 30.82
CA SER A 62 -28.27 -34.66 31.08
C SER A 62 -27.83 -35.83 30.19
N THR A 63 -27.14 -35.52 29.09
CA THR A 63 -26.25 -36.47 28.42
C THR A 63 -25.01 -36.71 29.28
N PRO A 64 -24.52 -37.95 29.42
CA PRO A 64 -23.24 -38.21 30.07
C PRO A 64 -22.10 -37.55 29.28
N VAL A 65 -21.35 -36.68 29.96
CA VAL A 65 -20.13 -36.04 29.44
C VAL A 65 -19.08 -37.12 29.22
N PRO A 66 -18.55 -37.31 28.00
CA PRO A 66 -17.37 -38.14 27.81
C PRO A 66 -16.17 -37.51 28.51
N ASP A 67 -15.42 -38.38 29.21
CA ASP A 67 -14.16 -38.18 29.91
C ASP A 67 -13.24 -37.13 29.24
N PRO A 68 -12.58 -36.21 29.99
CA PRO A 68 -11.60 -35.28 29.43
C PRO A 68 -10.40 -36.06 28.92
N THR A 69 -10.44 -36.39 27.64
CA THR A 69 -9.27 -36.84 26.90
C THR A 69 -8.20 -35.76 27.04
N VAL A 70 -7.09 -36.13 27.67
CA VAL A 70 -5.89 -35.30 27.84
C VAL A 70 -5.54 -34.66 26.50
N VAL A 71 -5.82 -33.36 26.38
CA VAL A 71 -5.48 -32.59 25.19
C VAL A 71 -3.95 -32.50 25.19
N THR A 72 -3.31 -33.31 24.36
CA THR A 72 -1.89 -33.13 24.06
C THR A 72 -1.75 -31.72 23.49
N PRO A 73 -0.88 -30.85 24.03
CA PRO A 73 -0.70 -29.53 23.47
C PRO A 73 -0.28 -29.68 22.01
N VAL A 74 -1.08 -29.13 21.10
CA VAL A 74 -0.68 -28.94 19.71
C VAL A 74 0.66 -28.19 19.77
N PRO A 75 1.75 -28.70 19.17
CA PRO A 75 3.00 -27.98 19.19
C PRO A 75 2.77 -26.62 18.56
N THR A 76 2.99 -25.57 19.34
CA THR A 76 3.07 -24.20 18.82
C THR A 76 4.11 -24.22 17.70
N PRO A 77 3.78 -23.79 16.47
CA PRO A 77 4.79 -23.68 15.43
C PRO A 77 5.88 -22.75 15.97
N ALA A 78 7.11 -23.26 16.06
CA ALA A 78 8.23 -22.43 16.46
C ALA A 78 8.27 -21.19 15.54
N PRO A 79 8.58 -20.00 16.08
CA PRO A 79 8.83 -18.85 15.23
C PRO A 79 9.87 -19.27 14.20
N THR A 80 9.48 -19.27 12.93
CA THR A 80 10.40 -19.58 11.83
C THR A 80 11.29 -18.36 11.71
N THR A 81 12.40 -18.35 12.47
CA THR A 81 13.42 -17.32 12.33
C THR A 81 13.92 -17.37 10.89
N PRO A 82 13.69 -16.35 10.05
CA PRO A 82 14.16 -16.38 8.68
C PRO A 82 15.69 -16.46 8.70
N SER A 83 16.24 -17.49 8.05
CA SER A 83 17.69 -17.69 7.91
C SER A 83 18.30 -16.47 7.22
N THR A 84 19.00 -15.65 8.01
CA THR A 84 19.37 -14.27 7.67
C THR A 84 20.71 -14.24 6.92
N ALA A 85 20.67 -14.48 5.61
CA ALA A 85 21.54 -13.73 4.72
C ALA A 85 20.80 -12.42 4.38
N PRO A 86 21.42 -11.23 4.51
CA PRO A 86 20.81 -9.99 4.06
C PRO A 86 20.44 -10.12 2.58
N ALA A 87 19.25 -9.66 2.20
CA ALA A 87 18.88 -9.59 0.79
C ALA A 87 19.87 -8.65 0.05
N PRO A 88 20.25 -8.95 -1.20
CA PRO A 88 21.13 -8.08 -1.96
C PRO A 88 20.44 -6.75 -2.30
N GLU A 89 21.21 -5.67 -2.42
CA GLU A 89 20.70 -4.40 -2.96
C GLU A 89 20.24 -4.58 -4.42
N PRO A 90 19.18 -3.87 -4.88
CA PRO A 90 18.37 -2.89 -4.15
C PRO A 90 17.19 -3.51 -3.36
N CYS A 91 17.16 -4.83 -3.18
CA CYS A 91 16.04 -5.56 -2.59
C CYS A 91 16.05 -5.59 -1.05
N THR A 92 16.23 -4.43 -0.42
CA THR A 92 16.23 -4.27 1.04
C THR A 92 15.18 -3.23 1.47
N LEU A 93 14.63 -3.37 2.68
CA LEU A 93 13.73 -2.35 3.25
C LEU A 93 14.45 -1.00 3.41
N GLU A 94 15.75 -1.04 3.74
CA GLU A 94 16.56 0.17 3.81
C GLU A 94 16.61 0.90 2.46
N SER A 95 16.80 0.18 1.34
CA SER A 95 16.75 0.78 0.02
C SER A 95 15.38 1.35 -0.32
N LEU A 96 14.30 0.68 0.09
CA LEU A 96 12.93 1.19 -0.10
C LEU A 96 12.71 2.50 0.67
N HIS A 97 13.11 2.54 1.95
CA HIS A 97 12.90 3.69 2.84
C HIS A 97 13.77 4.91 2.51
N ARG A 98 14.77 4.80 1.63
CA ARG A 98 15.44 5.97 1.04
C ARG A 98 14.51 6.77 0.13
N THR A 99 13.47 6.15 -0.38
CA THR A 99 12.46 6.79 -1.24
C THR A 99 11.42 7.49 -0.37
N ALA A 100 11.26 8.80 -0.55
CA ALA A 100 10.28 9.58 0.18
C ALA A 100 8.84 9.08 -0.06
N GLY A 101 8.07 8.92 1.01
CA GLY A 101 6.69 8.42 0.95
C GLY A 101 6.55 6.90 1.02
N MET A 102 7.66 6.16 1.14
CA MET A 102 7.68 4.69 1.26
C MET A 102 7.96 4.20 2.68
N GLU A 103 8.07 5.11 3.67
CA GLU A 103 8.49 4.80 5.04
C GLU A 103 7.50 3.89 5.78
N ALA A 104 6.23 3.90 5.35
CA ALA A 104 5.16 3.09 5.92
C ALA A 104 5.23 1.61 5.49
N LEU A 105 5.99 1.27 4.45
CA LEU A 105 6.06 -0.08 3.87
C LEU A 105 7.12 -0.91 4.58
N ASP A 106 6.74 -1.92 5.35
CA ASP A 106 7.63 -2.72 6.19
C ASP A 106 7.75 -4.19 5.76
N VAL A 107 7.11 -4.56 4.64
CA VAL A 107 7.16 -5.91 4.06
C VAL A 107 7.55 -5.86 2.59
N LEU A 108 8.62 -6.56 2.21
CA LEU A 108 8.93 -6.86 0.81
C LEU A 108 8.20 -8.15 0.40
N ILE A 109 7.24 -8.03 -0.52
CA ILE A 109 6.45 -9.16 -1.04
C ILE A 109 7.16 -9.79 -2.23
N TYR A 110 7.77 -8.96 -3.09
CA TYR A 110 8.54 -9.39 -4.24
C TYR A 110 9.65 -8.37 -4.54
N CYS A 111 10.82 -8.86 -4.95
CA CYS A 111 11.86 -8.04 -5.56
C CYS A 111 12.76 -8.87 -6.46
N ASP A 112 13.05 -8.39 -7.67
CA ASP A 112 14.03 -8.99 -8.60
C ASP A 112 15.18 -8.04 -8.97
N GLY A 113 15.23 -6.87 -8.31
CA GLY A 113 16.22 -5.82 -8.56
C GLY A 113 15.83 -4.82 -9.65
N THR A 114 14.75 -5.07 -10.41
CA THR A 114 14.15 -4.12 -11.36
C THR A 114 12.76 -3.70 -10.92
N TRP A 115 12.01 -4.65 -10.35
CA TRP A 115 10.66 -4.48 -9.84
C TRP A 115 10.62 -4.85 -8.36
N MET A 116 9.76 -4.15 -7.62
CA MET A 116 9.45 -4.45 -6.24
C MET A 116 7.95 -4.35 -6.01
N ARG A 117 7.41 -5.27 -5.21
CA ARG A 117 6.09 -5.10 -4.58
C ARG A 117 6.31 -5.10 -3.08
N ALA A 118 5.86 -4.05 -2.43
CA ALA A 118 6.00 -3.86 -0.98
C ALA A 118 4.67 -3.44 -0.37
N GLY A 119 4.52 -3.69 0.92
CA GLY A 119 3.30 -3.39 1.65
C GLY A 119 3.58 -2.98 3.08
N GLN A 120 2.57 -2.39 3.71
CA GLN A 120 2.52 -2.24 5.16
C GLN A 120 1.83 -3.47 5.77
N TRP A 121 2.48 -4.08 6.75
CA TRP A 121 2.04 -5.28 7.45
C TRP A 121 0.61 -5.11 7.97
N GLN A 122 -0.21 -6.15 7.77
CA GLN A 122 -1.61 -6.20 8.20
C GLN A 122 -2.51 -5.08 7.63
N THR A 123 -2.14 -4.51 6.49
CA THR A 123 -3.00 -3.58 5.74
C THR A 123 -3.10 -3.98 4.27
N ASP A 124 -4.00 -3.31 3.57
CA ASP A 124 -4.11 -3.33 2.11
C ASP A 124 -3.24 -2.26 1.43
N HIS A 125 -2.39 -1.57 2.20
CA HIS A 125 -1.53 -0.52 1.69
C HIS A 125 -0.32 -1.13 0.97
N LEU A 126 -0.47 -1.30 -0.34
CA LEU A 126 0.52 -1.90 -1.23
C LEU A 126 1.07 -0.85 -2.20
N ARG A 127 2.33 -1.06 -2.63
CA ARG A 127 2.97 -0.31 -3.71
C ARG A 127 3.67 -1.25 -4.66
N ASN A 128 3.60 -0.91 -5.95
CA ASN A 128 4.39 -1.51 -7.01
C ASN A 128 5.45 -0.49 -7.40
N LEU A 129 6.70 -0.89 -7.49
CA LEU A 129 7.80 0.01 -7.73
C LEU A 129 8.73 -0.53 -8.81
N THR A 130 9.34 0.39 -9.54
CA THR A 130 10.42 0.15 -10.51
C THR A 130 11.70 0.78 -9.99
N TRP A 131 12.83 0.13 -10.23
CA TRP A 131 14.14 0.69 -9.93
C TRP A 131 14.59 1.60 -11.09
N ASP A 132 14.94 2.85 -10.80
CA ASP A 132 15.44 3.78 -11.83
C ASP A 132 16.98 3.75 -12.00
N GLY A 133 17.67 3.00 -11.13
CA GLY A 133 19.14 2.96 -11.05
C GLY A 133 19.69 3.47 -9.72
N ASP A 134 18.92 4.28 -8.98
CA ASP A 134 19.33 4.93 -7.72
C ASP A 134 18.25 4.83 -6.63
N MET A 135 16.98 4.97 -6.99
CA MET A 135 15.85 4.92 -6.08
C MET A 135 14.71 4.07 -6.63
N TRP A 136 13.84 3.65 -5.71
CA TRP A 136 12.58 3.03 -6.09
C TRP A 136 11.60 4.12 -6.50
N VAL A 137 10.89 3.90 -7.60
CA VAL A 137 9.87 4.82 -8.12
C VAL A 137 8.55 4.07 -8.16
N GLU A 138 7.48 4.68 -7.63
CA GLU A 138 6.16 4.07 -7.71
C GLU A 138 5.75 3.89 -9.18
N TYR A 139 5.28 2.69 -9.51
CA TYR A 139 4.61 2.40 -10.77
C TYR A 139 3.15 2.85 -10.65
N PRO A 140 2.76 3.99 -11.26
CA PRO A 140 1.49 4.61 -10.96
C PRO A 140 0.32 3.79 -11.54
N PRO A 141 -0.81 3.72 -10.84
CA PRO A 141 -2.03 3.13 -11.40
C PRO A 141 -2.58 4.00 -12.53
N ASP A 142 -3.34 3.37 -13.42
CA ASP A 142 -4.04 4.05 -14.53
C ASP A 142 -5.39 4.63 -14.10
N GLY A 143 -5.93 4.13 -12.99
CA GLY A 143 -7.18 4.62 -12.41
C GLY A 143 -7.49 3.96 -11.07
N HIS A 144 -8.77 4.02 -10.70
CA HIS A 144 -9.31 3.32 -9.54
C HIS A 144 -10.59 2.60 -9.96
N THR A 145 -10.85 1.46 -9.34
CA THR A 145 -12.09 0.71 -9.57
C THR A 145 -13.28 1.44 -8.96
N ASP A 146 -14.42 1.45 -9.68
CA ASP A 146 -15.61 2.20 -9.25
C ASP A 146 -16.19 1.74 -7.91
N LEU A 147 -16.14 0.43 -7.63
CA LEU A 147 -16.80 -0.16 -6.46
C LEU A 147 -16.00 0.01 -5.18
N SER A 148 -14.70 -0.33 -5.21
CA SER A 148 -13.85 -0.36 -4.02
C SER A 148 -12.92 0.84 -3.91
N GLY A 149 -12.77 1.62 -4.99
CA GLY A 149 -11.83 2.73 -5.03
C GLY A 149 -10.36 2.29 -4.98
N TYR A 150 -10.05 1.00 -5.13
CA TYR A 150 -8.67 0.52 -5.19
C TYR A 150 -8.01 0.87 -6.52
N PRO A 151 -6.68 1.10 -6.53
CA PRO A 151 -5.91 1.32 -7.75
C PRO A 151 -6.12 0.21 -8.78
N CYS A 152 -6.29 0.59 -10.04
CA CYS A 152 -6.36 -0.33 -11.17
C CYS A 152 -5.30 0.01 -12.22
N TYR A 153 -4.96 -0.97 -13.04
CA TYR A 153 -3.89 -0.88 -14.03
C TYR A 153 -4.38 -1.34 -15.40
N ASP A 154 -3.90 -0.70 -16.46
CA ASP A 154 -4.18 -1.05 -17.83
C ASP A 154 -3.38 -2.30 -18.26
N ALA A 155 -4.07 -3.27 -18.85
CA ALA A 155 -3.46 -4.56 -19.19
C ALA A 155 -2.40 -4.45 -20.30
N ASP A 156 -2.61 -3.56 -21.28
CA ASP A 156 -1.68 -3.37 -22.39
C ASP A 156 -0.42 -2.65 -21.91
N ARG A 157 -0.56 -1.63 -21.05
CA ARG A 157 0.56 -0.93 -20.43
C ARG A 157 1.41 -1.86 -19.57
N ILE A 158 0.79 -2.68 -18.71
CA ILE A 158 1.50 -3.70 -17.92
C ILE A 158 2.36 -4.60 -18.82
N ALA A 159 1.79 -5.07 -19.93
CA ALA A 159 2.50 -5.94 -20.86
C ALA A 159 3.64 -5.22 -21.59
N GLN A 160 3.41 -3.97 -22.01
CA GLN A 160 4.40 -3.12 -22.69
C GLN A 160 5.58 -2.77 -21.78
N ASP A 161 5.30 -2.46 -20.51
CA ASP A 161 6.31 -2.07 -19.51
C ASP A 161 7.11 -3.28 -18.98
N GLY A 162 6.73 -4.50 -19.36
CA GLY A 162 7.44 -5.72 -18.97
C GLY A 162 7.29 -6.07 -17.49
N VAL A 163 6.15 -5.74 -16.88
CA VAL A 163 5.87 -6.08 -15.47
C VAL A 163 5.98 -7.60 -15.28
N PRO A 164 6.78 -8.09 -14.32
CA PRO A 164 7.01 -9.51 -14.16
C PRO A 164 5.72 -10.22 -13.68
N PRO A 165 5.50 -11.50 -14.05
CA PRO A 165 4.28 -12.23 -13.67
C PRO A 165 3.98 -12.20 -12.18
N ALA A 166 5.02 -12.30 -11.34
CA ALA A 166 4.87 -12.26 -9.88
C ALA A 166 4.25 -10.96 -9.35
N VAL A 167 4.44 -9.83 -10.05
CA VAL A 167 3.79 -8.54 -9.72
C VAL A 167 2.48 -8.43 -10.47
N ARG A 168 2.49 -8.65 -11.80
CA ARG A 168 1.33 -8.50 -12.68
C ARG A 168 0.12 -9.29 -12.20
N ASP A 169 0.31 -10.55 -11.82
CA ASP A 169 -0.79 -11.44 -11.47
C ASP A 169 -1.46 -11.05 -10.13
N GLN A 170 -0.91 -10.05 -9.42
CA GLN A 170 -1.46 -9.44 -8.22
C GLN A 170 -2.07 -8.03 -8.46
N LEU A 171 -2.07 -7.55 -9.70
CA LEU A 171 -2.63 -6.24 -10.05
C LEU A 171 -4.11 -6.38 -10.39
N THR A 172 -4.91 -5.43 -9.90
CA THR A 172 -6.29 -5.26 -10.35
C THR A 172 -6.29 -4.55 -11.68
N LEU A 173 -6.93 -5.14 -12.70
CA LEU A 173 -7.07 -4.50 -14.00
C LEU A 173 -8.17 -3.44 -13.97
N CYS A 174 -8.00 -2.38 -14.75
CA CYS A 174 -9.10 -1.46 -15.02
C CYS A 174 -10.17 -2.17 -15.87
N GLY A 175 -11.43 -1.80 -15.64
CA GLY A 175 -12.61 -2.40 -16.28
C GLY A 175 -13.11 -1.61 -17.48
#